data_AF-A0A944CIP1-F1
#
_entry.id   AF-A0A944CIP1-F1
#
_cell.length_a   1.000
_cell.length_b   1.000
_cell.length_c   1.000
_cell.angle_alpha   90.00
_cell.angle_beta   90.00
_cell.angle_gamma   90.00
#
_symmetry.space_group_name_H-M   'P 1'
#
loop_
_entity.id
_entity.type
_entity.pdbx_description
1 polymer ?
#
loop_
_entity_poly.entity_id
_entity_poly.type
_entity_poly.pdbx_seq_one_letter_code
_entity_poly.pdbx_strand_id
1 'polypeptide(L)'
;MKKLLVPIFIVFLTIGYIYQQNPMVTGEAIVHSVELMQNPSEEWVGSISPMDLNELKGLPPDNVKTILNTREGLWYKLLNRKQWEVTIKFKGNEPTVVFDATTGKLIDLYGPLN
;
A
#
# COMPACT_ATOMS: atom_id res chain seq x y z
N MET A 1 -27.73 -28.86 14.57
CA MET A 1 -27.72 -27.43 14.21
C MET A 1 -26.80 -26.56 15.08
N LYS A 2 -26.77 -26.73 16.43
CA LYS A 2 -25.90 -25.92 17.32
C LYS A 2 -24.38 -26.03 17.06
N LYS A 3 -23.91 -27.18 16.52
CA LYS A 3 -22.48 -27.42 16.22
C LYS A 3 -21.92 -26.51 15.10
N LEU A 4 -22.78 -25.95 14.24
CA LEU A 4 -22.36 -25.03 13.18
C LEU A 4 -22.45 -23.55 13.59
N LEU A 5 -23.11 -23.21 14.70
CA LEU A 5 -23.20 -21.83 15.17
C LEU A 5 -21.85 -21.28 15.63
N VAL A 6 -21.05 -22.10 16.31
CA VAL A 6 -19.72 -21.73 16.81
C VAL A 6 -18.76 -21.37 15.66
N PRO A 7 -18.56 -22.21 14.62
CA PRO A 7 -17.67 -21.84 13.52
C PRO A 7 -18.18 -20.63 12.73
N ILE A 8 -19.50 -20.49 12.52
CA ILE A 8 -20.08 -19.32 11.87
C ILE A 8 -19.78 -18.05 12.68
N PHE A 9 -19.95 -18.10 13.99
CA PHE A 9 -19.65 -16.98 14.88
C PHE A 9 -18.18 -16.57 14.85
N ILE A 10 -17.26 -17.56 14.83
CA ILE A 10 -15.81 -17.30 14.69
C ILE A 10 -15.51 -16.60 13.36
N VAL A 11 -16.13 -17.03 12.25
CA VAL A 11 -15.95 -16.39 10.94
C VAL A 11 -16.39 -14.92 10.99
N PHE A 12 -17.55 -14.62 11.58
CA PHE A 12 -18.01 -13.23 11.74
C PHE A 12 -17.05 -12.39 12.61
N LEU A 13 -16.52 -12.95 13.70
CA LEU A 13 -15.51 -12.28 14.51
C LEU A 13 -14.23 -11.98 13.71
N THR A 14 -13.75 -12.92 12.90
CA THR A 14 -12.56 -12.70 12.06
C THR A 14 -12.78 -11.63 11.00
N ILE A 15 -13.95 -11.59 10.37
CA ILE A 15 -14.32 -10.54 9.41
C ILE A 15 -14.38 -9.18 10.12
N GLY A 16 -15.03 -9.10 11.28
CA GLY A 16 -15.10 -7.87 12.07
C GLY A 16 -13.73 -7.38 12.52
N TYR A 17 -12.85 -8.29 12.94
CA TYR A 17 -11.47 -7.96 13.30
C TYR A 17 -10.69 -7.38 12.11
N ILE A 18 -10.79 -8.00 10.92
CA ILE A 18 -10.13 -7.50 9.71
C ILE A 18 -10.69 -6.13 9.31
N TYR A 19 -12.01 -5.95 9.40
CA TYR A 19 -12.67 -4.70 9.03
C TYR A 19 -12.25 -3.50 9.90
N GLN A 20 -11.94 -3.75 11.18
CA GLN A 20 -11.49 -2.73 12.13
C GLN A 20 -10.01 -2.37 12.00
N GLN A 21 -9.23 -3.06 11.17
CA GLN A 21 -7.81 -2.73 11.02
C GLN A 21 -7.66 -1.32 10.44
N ASN A 22 -6.92 -0.47 11.16
CA ASN A 22 -6.68 0.90 10.73
C ASN A 22 -5.64 0.92 9.60
N PRO A 23 -5.89 1.67 8.51
CA PRO A 23 -4.86 1.95 7.52
C PRO A 23 -3.77 2.87 8.11
N MET A 24 -2.55 2.73 7.61
CA MET A 24 -1.44 3.68 7.83
C MET A 24 -1.89 5.09 7.51
N VAL A 25 -1.42 6.06 8.28
CA VAL A 25 -1.67 7.48 8.01
C VAL A 25 -0.81 7.95 6.83
N THR A 26 -1.16 9.07 6.21
CA THR A 26 -0.47 9.59 5.02
C THR A 26 1.04 9.74 5.19
N GLY A 27 1.50 10.21 6.36
CA GLY A 27 2.94 10.35 6.63
C GLY A 27 3.67 9.00 6.67
N GLU A 28 3.08 8.00 7.33
CA GLU A 28 3.61 6.63 7.35
C GLU A 28 3.61 6.02 5.96
N ALA A 29 2.54 6.25 5.19
CA ALA A 29 2.42 5.75 3.82
C ALA A 29 3.52 6.31 2.90
N ILE A 30 3.87 7.59 3.04
CA ILE A 30 4.96 8.21 2.27
C ILE A 30 6.29 7.58 2.66
N VAL A 31 6.61 7.49 3.95
CA VAL A 31 7.86 6.89 4.42
C VAL A 31 7.97 5.44 3.97
N HIS A 32 6.90 4.66 4.12
CA HIS A 32 6.84 3.26 3.71
C HIS A 32 7.00 3.09 2.20
N SER A 33 6.43 3.98 1.38
CA SER A 33 6.61 3.95 -0.07
C SER A 33 8.07 4.15 -0.48
N VAL A 34 8.77 5.05 0.23
CA VAL A 34 10.19 5.31 0.05
C VAL A 34 11.00 4.07 0.42
N GLU A 35 10.69 3.44 1.56
CA GLU A 35 11.31 2.16 2.00
C GLU A 35 11.13 1.04 0.96
N LEU A 36 9.92 0.86 0.43
CA LEU A 36 9.62 -0.13 -0.61
C LEU A 36 10.39 0.12 -1.91
N MET A 37 10.76 1.37 -2.22
CA MET A 37 11.61 1.69 -3.35
C MET A 37 13.10 1.46 -3.08
N GLN A 38 13.57 1.57 -1.83
CA GLN A 38 14.99 1.31 -1.51
C GLN A 38 15.27 -0.19 -1.47
N ASN A 39 14.35 -0.95 -0.89
CA ASN A 39 14.47 -2.38 -0.67
C ASN A 39 13.23 -3.09 -1.21
N PRO A 40 13.02 -3.08 -2.54
CA PRO A 40 11.95 -3.86 -3.13
C PRO A 40 12.14 -5.35 -2.79
N SER A 41 11.03 -6.08 -2.63
CA SER A 41 11.10 -7.53 -2.52
C SER A 41 11.72 -8.14 -3.79
N GLU A 42 12.26 -9.36 -3.67
CA GLU A 42 13.00 -10.04 -4.76
C GLU A 42 12.25 -10.03 -6.11
N GLU A 43 10.92 -10.08 -6.07
CA GLU A 43 10.04 -10.04 -7.24
C GLU A 43 10.06 -8.69 -8.01
N TRP A 44 10.44 -7.60 -7.34
CA TRP A 44 10.31 -6.21 -7.85
C TRP A 44 11.64 -5.47 -7.98
N VAL A 45 12.77 -6.10 -7.64
CA VAL A 45 14.13 -5.53 -7.72
C VAL A 45 14.45 -4.98 -9.11
N GLY A 46 14.00 -5.67 -10.16
CA GLY A 46 14.22 -5.25 -11.55
C GLY A 46 13.30 -4.14 -12.06
N SER A 47 12.26 -3.79 -11.31
CA SER A 47 11.21 -2.87 -11.74
C SER A 47 11.43 -1.43 -11.25
N ILE A 48 12.41 -1.19 -10.37
CA ILE A 48 12.69 0.12 -9.78
C ILE A 48 14.06 0.60 -10.25
N SER A 49 14.11 1.75 -10.90
CA SER A 49 15.39 2.43 -11.17
C SER A 49 16.06 2.75 -9.83
N PRO A 50 17.38 2.52 -9.67
CA PRO A 50 18.09 2.85 -8.43
C PRO A 50 18.03 4.37 -8.20
N MET A 51 17.04 4.81 -7.42
CA MET A 51 16.81 6.20 -7.09
C MET A 51 17.70 6.55 -5.90
N ASP A 52 18.51 7.61 -6.01
CA ASP A 52 19.35 8.07 -4.89
C ASP A 52 18.46 8.77 -3.85
N LEU A 53 18.20 8.06 -2.76
CA LEU A 53 17.24 8.44 -1.73
C LEU A 53 17.71 9.61 -0.86
N ASN A 54 18.99 9.98 -0.95
CA ASN A 54 19.48 11.23 -0.37
C ASN A 54 18.88 12.45 -1.09
N GLU A 55 18.44 12.30 -2.34
CA GLU A 55 17.82 13.36 -3.13
C GLU A 55 16.30 13.48 -2.87
N LEU A 56 15.67 12.48 -2.24
CA LEU A 56 14.27 12.57 -1.79
C LEU A 56 14.12 13.37 -0.48
N LYS A 57 15.20 13.52 0.30
CA LYS A 57 15.21 14.37 1.49
C LYS A 57 15.10 15.83 1.06
N GLY A 58 13.91 16.41 1.24
CA GLY A 58 13.62 17.79 0.86
C GLY A 58 12.74 17.95 -0.37
N LEU A 59 12.11 16.88 -0.85
CA LEU A 59 11.06 17.02 -1.85
C LEU A 59 9.92 17.90 -1.33
N PRO A 60 9.49 18.92 -2.09
CA PRO A 60 8.33 19.70 -1.72
C PRO A 60 7.10 18.78 -1.67
N PRO A 61 6.15 19.01 -0.75
CA PRO A 61 4.93 18.20 -0.63
C PRO A 61 4.15 18.10 -1.96
N ASP A 62 4.26 19.11 -2.81
CA ASP A 62 3.62 19.17 -4.14
C ASP A 62 4.12 18.09 -5.11
N ASN A 63 5.32 17.53 -4.86
CA ASN A 63 5.89 16.45 -5.65
C ASN A 63 5.45 15.06 -5.18
N VAL A 64 4.70 14.97 -4.08
CA VAL A 64 4.24 13.70 -3.52
C VAL A 64 2.71 13.67 -3.53
N LYS A 65 2.16 12.84 -4.42
CA LYS A 65 0.72 12.61 -4.48
C LYS A 65 0.40 11.31 -3.76
N THR A 66 -0.49 11.38 -2.78
CA THR A 66 -0.97 10.21 -2.04
C THR A 66 -2.47 10.04 -2.24
N ILE A 67 -2.90 8.83 -2.54
CA ILE A 67 -4.31 8.48 -2.70
C ILE A 67 -4.59 7.22 -1.89
N LEU A 68 -5.60 7.28 -1.03
CA LEU A 68 -6.10 6.12 -0.29
C LEU A 68 -7.34 5.59 -0.99
N ASN A 69 -7.20 4.46 -1.67
CA ASN A 69 -8.28 3.83 -2.41
C ASN A 69 -8.77 2.55 -1.73
N THR A 70 -10.02 2.18 -1.98
CA THR A 70 -10.49 0.83 -1.64
C THR A 70 -10.02 -0.12 -2.71
N ARG A 71 -9.39 -1.22 -2.33
CA ARG A 71 -8.87 -2.20 -3.30
C ARG A 71 -10.02 -2.84 -4.08
N GLU A 72 -9.82 -3.01 -5.38
CA GLU A 72 -10.83 -3.59 -6.26
C GLU A 72 -11.03 -5.09 -5.99
N GLY A 73 -12.30 -5.52 -5.98
CA GLY A 73 -12.71 -6.91 -5.78
C GLY A 73 -13.74 -7.07 -4.66
N LEU A 74 -14.61 -8.08 -4.80
CA LEU A 74 -15.72 -8.31 -3.87
C LEU A 74 -15.25 -8.52 -2.42
N TRP A 75 -14.20 -9.32 -2.23
CA TRP A 75 -13.64 -9.61 -0.91
C TRP A 75 -12.99 -8.39 -0.26
N TYR A 76 -12.28 -7.57 -1.04
CA TYR A 76 -11.62 -6.39 -0.52
C TYR A 76 -12.61 -5.31 -0.12
N LYS A 77 -13.69 -5.12 -0.90
CA LYS A 77 -14.81 -4.24 -0.52
C LYS A 77 -15.52 -4.74 0.74
N LEU A 78 -15.80 -6.04 0.84
CA LEU A 78 -16.44 -6.63 2.02
C LEU A 78 -15.58 -6.46 3.29
N LEU A 79 -14.27 -6.62 3.16
CA LEU A 79 -13.31 -6.50 4.26
C LEU A 79 -12.83 -5.06 4.49
N ASN A 80 -13.34 -4.09 3.72
CA ASN A 80 -12.90 -2.69 3.76
C ASN A 80 -11.36 -2.54 3.66
N ARG A 81 -10.74 -3.38 2.83
CA ARG A 81 -9.29 -3.37 2.59
C ARG A 81 -8.94 -2.18 1.72
N LYS A 82 -8.06 -1.32 2.24
CA LYS A 82 -7.58 -0.13 1.55
C LYS A 82 -6.17 -0.33 1.02
N GLN A 83 -5.84 0.43 -0.02
CA GLN A 83 -4.51 0.50 -0.60
C GLN A 83 -4.06 1.95 -0.68
N TRP A 84 -2.77 2.17 -0.45
CA TRP A 84 -2.12 3.44 -0.71
C TRP A 84 -1.53 3.41 -2.12
N GLU A 85 -1.77 4.49 -2.85
CA GLU A 85 -1.08 4.81 -4.09
C GLU A 85 -0.27 6.07 -3.84
N VAL A 86 1.05 5.94 -3.89
CA VAL A 86 1.98 7.04 -3.65
C VAL A 86 2.77 7.29 -4.92
N THR A 87 2.50 8.41 -5.56
CA THR A 87 3.24 8.89 -6.73
C THR A 87 4.25 9.93 -6.29
N ILE A 88 5.51 9.72 -6.64
CA ILE A 88 6.60 10.67 -6.34
C ILE A 88 7.14 11.23 -7.64
N LYS A 89 7.08 12.55 -7.81
CA LYS A 89 7.65 13.25 -8.96
C LYS A 89 9.10 13.61 -8.68
N PHE A 90 10.01 13.05 -9.46
CA PHE A 90 11.45 13.28 -9.31
C PHE A 90 12.19 13.28 -10.64
N LYS A 91 12.94 14.36 -10.93
CA LYS A 91 13.78 14.50 -12.14
C LYS A 91 13.08 14.15 -13.47
N GLY A 92 11.77 14.43 -13.57
CA GLY A 92 10.96 14.13 -14.75
C GLY A 92 10.32 12.74 -14.76
N ASN A 93 10.64 11.88 -13.79
CA ASN A 93 10.00 10.60 -13.56
C ASN A 93 8.88 10.73 -12.53
N GLU A 94 7.82 9.92 -12.69
CA GLU A 94 6.66 9.89 -11.80
C GLU A 94 6.29 8.43 -11.43
N PRO A 95 7.18 7.70 -10.74
CA PRO A 95 6.85 6.36 -10.22
C PRO A 95 5.69 6.42 -9.23
N THR A 96 4.83 5.41 -9.30
CA THR A 96 3.72 5.18 -8.39
C THR A 96 3.89 3.82 -7.72
N VAL A 97 3.94 3.83 -6.39
CA VAL A 97 4.01 2.65 -5.54
C VAL A 97 2.62 2.37 -4.99
N VAL A 98 2.13 1.15 -5.19
CA VAL A 98 0.84 0.70 -4.66
C VAL A 98 1.06 -0.39 -3.63
N PHE A 99 0.55 -0.20 -2.42
CA PHE A 99 0.69 -1.17 -1.34
C PHE A 99 -0.54 -1.23 -0.45
N ASP A 100 -0.71 -2.37 0.23
CA ASP A 100 -1.82 -2.59 1.16
C ASP A 100 -1.67 -1.64 2.36
N ALA A 101 -2.70 -0.84 2.60
CA ALA A 101 -2.64 0.25 3.57
C ALA A 101 -2.56 -0.23 5.01
N THR A 102 -2.84 -1.51 5.28
CA THR A 102 -2.81 -2.09 6.63
C THR A 102 -1.57 -2.92 6.87
N THR A 103 -1.13 -3.68 5.87
CA THR A 103 0.00 -4.62 6.00
C THR A 103 1.31 -4.06 5.47
N GLY A 104 1.27 -2.98 4.68
CA GLY A 104 2.45 -2.43 4.01
C GLY A 104 2.96 -3.29 2.86
N LYS A 105 2.26 -4.38 2.50
CA LYS A 105 2.71 -5.28 1.43
C LYS A 105 2.59 -4.58 0.08
N LEU A 106 3.68 -4.55 -0.68
CA LEU A 106 3.68 -4.07 -2.07
C LEU A 106 2.69 -4.89 -2.91
N ILE A 107 1.82 -4.20 -3.63
CA ILE A 107 0.80 -4.76 -4.51
C ILE A 107 1.20 -4.55 -5.97
N ASP A 108 1.64 -3.34 -6.30
CA ASP A 108 1.96 -2.96 -7.67
C ASP A 108 2.94 -1.79 -7.68
N LEU A 109 3.61 -1.63 -8.82
CA LEU A 109 4.56 -0.56 -9.07
C LEU A 109 4.53 -0.21 -10.57
N TYR A 110 4.21 1.04 -10.89
CA TYR A 110 4.07 1.49 -12.27
C TYR A 110 4.44 2.98 -12.44
N GLY A 111 4.48 3.45 -13.69
CA GLY A 111 4.97 4.77 -14.07
C GLY A 111 6.27 4.66 -14.87
N PRO A 112 6.86 5.79 -15.33
CA PRO A 112 8.17 5.77 -15.96
C PRO A 112 9.20 5.34 -14.94
N LEU A 113 9.48 4.04 -14.95
CA LEU A 113 10.41 3.35 -14.06
C LEU A 113 11.80 3.20 -14.70
N ASN A 114 11.98 3.69 -15.93
CA ASN A 114 13.24 3.97 -16.64
C ASN A 114 12.96 4.88 -17.85
#